data_AF-A0A1E5W018-F1
#
_entry.id   AF-A0A1E5W018-F1
#
_cell.length_a   1.000
_cell.length_b   1.000
_cell.length_c   1.000
_cell.angle_alpha   90.00
_cell.angle_beta   90.00
_cell.angle_gamma   90.00
#
_symmetry.space_group_name_H-M   'P 1'
#
loop_
_entity.id
_entity.type
_entity.pdbx_description
1 polymer ?
#
loop_
_entity_poly.entity_id
_entity_poly.type
_entity_poly.pdbx_seq_one_letter_code
_entity_poly.pdbx_strand_id
1 'polypeptide(L)'
;MPAGSKKFRHAILKNLLLGLIRKGGAAAAASRGMMMSFHERRSAIRHAADAALATARGAAPRWSRSLAAELSQDRRSGRDAHLLRSAKSAASSSECRSQSKMTCSSKRIPRRTLRARPKSKATAKAAGVLARVMVRKRARALREIVPGGRGTDECTLLGETLDYAVSLKAQIEAMQLLLRTLQAPKNPSGKSSPY
;
A
#
# COMPACT_ATOMS: atom_id res chain seq x y z
N MET A 1 9.38 8.88 -8.01
CA MET A 1 8.50 8.79 -9.21
C MET A 1 7.06 9.01 -8.76
N PRO A 2 6.28 9.88 -9.42
CA PRO A 2 4.86 10.04 -9.10
C PRO A 2 4.06 8.80 -9.50
N ALA A 3 3.23 8.32 -8.58
CA ALA A 3 2.48 7.06 -8.69
C ALA A 3 1.44 7.05 -9.84
N GLY A 4 1.07 8.21 -10.41
CA GLY A 4 0.17 8.32 -11.56
C GLY A 4 0.86 8.28 -12.94
N SER A 5 2.18 8.19 -13.01
CA SER A 5 2.91 8.36 -14.27
C SER A 5 2.95 7.10 -15.15
N LYS A 6 3.04 7.28 -16.48
CA LYS A 6 3.30 6.18 -17.44
C LYS A 6 4.59 5.41 -17.07
N LYS A 7 5.63 6.14 -16.64
CA LYS A 7 6.92 5.57 -16.20
C LYS A 7 6.76 4.65 -15.00
N PHE A 8 5.93 5.05 -14.03
CA PHE A 8 5.66 4.23 -12.85
C PHE A 8 4.90 2.94 -13.20
N ARG A 9 3.86 3.02 -14.03
CA ARG A 9 3.15 1.82 -14.53
C ARG A 9 4.09 0.88 -15.30
N HIS A 10 4.96 1.43 -16.14
CA HIS A 10 5.97 0.65 -16.85
C HIS A 10 6.95 -0.03 -15.88
N ALA A 11 7.38 0.66 -14.83
CA ALA A 11 8.25 0.06 -13.81
C ALA A 11 7.55 -1.09 -13.07
N ILE A 12 6.28 -0.92 -12.68
CA ILE A 12 5.48 -2.00 -12.09
C ILE A 12 5.42 -3.19 -13.04
N LEU A 13 5.06 -2.96 -14.31
CA LEU A 13 4.94 -4.01 -15.32
C LEU A 13 6.25 -4.79 -15.51
N LYS A 14 7.36 -4.07 -15.67
CA LYS A 14 8.71 -4.65 -15.81
C LYS A 14 9.05 -5.51 -14.59
N ASN A 15 8.87 -4.99 -13.39
CA ASN A 15 9.21 -5.70 -12.16
C ASN A 15 8.30 -6.91 -11.91
N LEU A 16 7.01 -6.82 -12.28
CA LEU A 16 6.06 -7.92 -12.20
C LEU A 16 6.47 -9.07 -13.13
N LEU A 17 6.79 -8.78 -14.40
CA LEU A 17 7.29 -9.78 -15.34
C LEU A 17 8.56 -10.45 -14.84
N LEU A 18 9.53 -9.68 -14.35
CA LEU A 18 10.76 -10.23 -13.74
C LEU A 18 10.45 -11.13 -12.54
N GLY A 19 9.51 -10.76 -11.69
CA GLY A 19 9.07 -11.55 -10.53
C GLY A 19 8.41 -12.87 -10.94
N LEU A 20 7.55 -12.84 -11.96
CA LEU A 20 6.85 -14.01 -12.49
C LEU A 20 7.82 -14.96 -13.21
N ILE A 21 8.72 -14.44 -14.06
CA ILE A 21 9.75 -15.23 -14.75
C ILE A 21 10.68 -15.90 -13.73
N ARG A 22 11.08 -15.19 -12.67
CA ARG A 22 11.95 -15.78 -11.63
C ARG A 22 11.26 -16.88 -10.85
N LYS A 23 9.97 -16.75 -10.54
CA LYS A 23 9.21 -17.82 -9.86
C LYS A 23 8.88 -18.99 -10.78
N GLY A 24 8.55 -18.74 -12.05
CA GLY A 24 8.31 -19.78 -13.06
C GLY A 24 9.59 -20.52 -13.45
N GLY A 25 10.70 -19.81 -13.61
CA GLY A 25 12.02 -20.37 -13.88
C GLY A 25 12.63 -21.11 -12.69
N ALA A 26 12.43 -20.60 -11.46
CA ALA A 26 12.82 -21.33 -10.25
C ALA A 26 11.99 -22.60 -10.03
N ALA A 27 10.71 -22.62 -10.41
CA ALA A 27 9.89 -23.83 -10.38
C ALA A 27 10.35 -24.85 -11.45
N ALA A 28 10.73 -24.39 -12.65
CA ALA A 28 11.29 -25.24 -13.70
C ALA A 28 12.68 -25.82 -13.35
N ALA A 29 13.48 -25.09 -12.55
CA ALA A 29 14.83 -25.51 -12.16
C ALA A 29 14.87 -26.31 -10.83
N ALA A 30 13.95 -26.07 -9.88
CA ALA A 30 13.99 -26.67 -8.55
C ALA A 30 13.14 -27.93 -8.38
N SER A 31 12.22 -28.24 -9.31
CA SER A 31 11.47 -29.49 -9.30
C SER A 31 11.25 -29.98 -10.72
N ARG A 32 11.90 -31.09 -11.06
CA ARG A 32 11.42 -31.96 -12.13
C ARG A 32 10.03 -32.47 -11.73
N GLY A 33 8.98 -31.75 -12.13
CA GLY A 33 7.62 -32.30 -12.26
C GLY A 33 6.53 -31.77 -11.33
N MET A 34 6.82 -31.07 -10.22
CA MET A 34 5.73 -30.59 -9.36
C MET A 34 5.15 -29.28 -9.89
N MET A 35 4.01 -29.35 -10.57
CA MET A 35 3.24 -28.16 -10.93
C MET A 35 2.76 -27.47 -9.64
N MET A 36 2.97 -26.16 -9.55
CA MET A 36 2.42 -25.37 -8.45
C MET A 36 0.90 -25.56 -8.36
N SER A 37 0.41 -25.75 -7.13
CA SER A 37 -1.02 -25.78 -6.86
C SER A 37 -1.66 -24.43 -7.23
N PHE A 38 -2.98 -24.40 -7.42
CA PHE A 38 -3.69 -23.14 -7.70
C PHE A 38 -3.46 -22.08 -6.61
N HIS A 39 -3.46 -22.51 -5.34
CA HIS A 39 -3.18 -21.63 -4.20
C HIS A 39 -1.77 -21.08 -4.21
N GLU A 40 -0.76 -21.91 -4.49
CA GLU A 40 0.63 -21.48 -4.64
C GLU A 40 0.79 -20.51 -5.79
N ARG A 41 0.15 -20.78 -6.93
CA ARG A 41 0.19 -19.89 -8.09
C ARG A 41 -0.44 -18.53 -7.77
N ARG A 42 -1.61 -18.51 -7.12
CA ARG A 42 -2.27 -17.28 -6.69
C ARG A 42 -1.41 -16.49 -5.70
N SER A 43 -0.84 -17.17 -4.71
CA SER A 43 0.08 -16.56 -3.74
C SER A 43 1.33 -16.02 -4.45
N ALA A 44 1.91 -16.80 -5.37
CA ALA A 44 3.09 -16.42 -6.13
C ALA A 44 2.88 -15.14 -6.94
N ILE A 45 1.73 -15.03 -7.61
CA ILE A 45 1.30 -13.85 -8.37
C ILE A 45 1.13 -12.66 -7.41
N ARG A 46 0.43 -12.83 -6.30
CA ARG A 46 0.24 -11.77 -5.29
C ARG A 46 1.57 -11.21 -4.79
N HIS A 47 2.46 -12.08 -4.32
CA HIS A 47 3.78 -11.67 -3.84
C HIS A 47 4.64 -11.03 -4.93
N ALA A 48 4.55 -11.49 -6.19
CA ALA A 48 5.26 -10.86 -7.30
C ALA A 48 4.72 -9.44 -7.57
N ALA A 49 3.41 -9.25 -7.44
CA ALA A 49 2.77 -7.96 -7.61
C ALA A 49 3.10 -6.99 -6.46
N ASP A 50 3.09 -7.45 -5.21
CA ASP A 50 3.50 -6.67 -4.04
C ASP A 50 4.99 -6.28 -4.13
N ALA A 51 5.84 -7.20 -4.58
CA ALA A 51 7.26 -6.94 -4.84
C ALA A 51 7.46 -5.89 -5.95
N ALA A 52 6.72 -6.03 -7.04
CA ALA A 52 6.77 -5.09 -8.16
C ALA A 52 6.34 -3.69 -7.74
N LEU A 53 5.28 -3.59 -6.93
CA LEU A 53 4.77 -2.33 -6.41
C LEU A 53 5.80 -1.66 -5.48
N ALA A 54 6.34 -2.41 -4.51
CA ALA A 54 7.32 -1.91 -3.56
C ALA A 54 8.60 -1.42 -4.26
N THR A 55 9.11 -2.20 -5.23
CA THR A 55 10.31 -1.86 -6.00
C THR A 55 10.10 -0.67 -6.94
N ALA A 56 8.94 -0.59 -7.61
CA ALA A 56 8.64 0.53 -8.51
C ALA A 56 8.49 1.85 -7.77
N ARG A 57 7.96 1.80 -6.53
CA ARG A 57 7.81 3.00 -5.69
C ARG A 57 9.11 3.41 -5.00
N GLY A 58 9.97 2.43 -4.72
CA GLY A 58 11.24 2.59 -4.02
C GLY A 58 11.07 2.71 -2.50
N ALA A 59 12.16 3.01 -1.80
CA ALA A 59 12.20 3.05 -0.34
C ALA A 59 11.54 4.29 0.29
N ALA A 60 10.82 5.12 -0.48
CA ALA A 60 10.32 6.41 0.01
C ALA A 60 9.12 6.28 0.98
N PRO A 61 7.95 5.75 0.59
CA PRO A 61 6.85 5.59 1.53
C PRO A 61 7.08 4.43 2.50
N ARG A 62 6.51 4.53 3.71
CA ARG A 62 6.56 3.47 4.71
C ARG A 62 5.86 2.21 4.21
N TRP A 63 4.76 2.35 3.48
CA TRP A 63 4.01 1.20 2.99
C TRP A 63 4.83 0.32 2.04
N SER A 64 5.69 0.91 1.19
CA SER A 64 6.52 0.11 0.28
C SER A 64 7.61 -0.65 1.02
N ARG A 65 8.18 -0.06 2.09
CA ARG A 65 9.14 -0.75 2.97
C ARG A 65 8.49 -1.88 3.76
N SER A 66 7.26 -1.68 4.24
CA SER A 66 6.49 -2.74 4.92
C SER A 66 6.29 -3.93 4.00
N LEU A 67 5.84 -3.70 2.75
CA LEU A 67 5.68 -4.76 1.76
C LEU A 67 7.00 -5.49 1.47
N ALA A 68 8.10 -4.76 1.31
CA ALA A 68 9.42 -5.37 1.10
C ALA A 68 9.88 -6.22 2.31
N ALA A 69 9.58 -5.78 3.53
CA ALA A 69 9.88 -6.51 4.76
C ALA A 69 9.05 -7.81 4.87
N GLU A 70 7.74 -7.73 4.61
CA GLU A 70 6.83 -8.89 4.60
C GLU A 70 7.30 -9.96 3.61
N LEU A 71 7.68 -9.56 2.39
CA LEU A 71 8.22 -10.46 1.37
C LEU A 71 9.54 -11.11 1.79
N SER A 72 10.33 -10.43 2.62
CA SER A 72 11.58 -10.95 3.16
C SER A 72 11.34 -11.92 4.32
N GLN A 73 10.26 -11.74 5.10
CA GLN A 73 9.84 -12.67 6.15
C GLN A 73 9.26 -13.96 5.56
N ASP A 74 8.42 -13.86 4.53
CA ASP A 74 7.83 -15.02 3.86
C ASP A 74 8.89 -15.98 3.27
N ARG A 75 9.96 -15.43 2.70
CA ARG A 75 11.12 -16.21 2.23
C ARG A 75 11.97 -16.84 3.34
N ARG A 76 11.86 -16.34 4.56
CA ARG A 76 12.52 -16.89 5.75
C ARG A 76 11.64 -17.94 6.42
N SER A 77 10.33 -17.73 6.54
CA SER A 77 9.40 -18.76 7.03
C SER A 77 9.40 -20.04 6.18
N GLY A 78 9.62 -19.94 4.86
CA GLY A 78 9.80 -21.12 4.00
C GLY A 78 11.17 -21.81 4.09
N ARG A 79 12.17 -21.20 4.75
CA ARG A 79 13.52 -21.76 4.95
C ARG A 79 13.84 -22.10 6.41
N ASP A 80 13.17 -21.45 7.36
CA ASP A 80 13.51 -21.43 8.77
C ASP A 80 12.34 -21.88 9.67
N ALA A 81 11.43 -22.74 9.16
CA ALA A 81 10.35 -23.32 9.97
C ALA A 81 10.86 -24.19 11.16
N HIS A 82 12.17 -24.35 11.34
CA HIS A 82 12.76 -25.13 12.44
C HIS A 82 13.60 -24.32 13.45
N LEU A 83 13.94 -23.05 13.21
CA LEU A 83 14.89 -22.36 14.11
C LEU A 83 14.46 -20.91 14.40
N LEU A 84 14.25 -20.63 15.69
CA LEU A 84 13.96 -19.33 16.32
C LEU A 84 12.49 -18.84 16.30
N ARG A 85 11.64 -19.59 16.99
CA ARG A 85 10.57 -19.01 17.84
C ARG A 85 11.14 -18.72 19.23
N SER A 86 12.06 -17.77 19.34
CA SER A 86 12.38 -17.11 20.61
C SER A 86 13.34 -15.95 20.37
N ALA A 87 12.84 -14.71 20.46
CA ALA A 87 13.54 -13.57 21.06
C ALA A 87 12.86 -12.24 20.69
N LYS A 88 12.35 -11.60 21.75
CA LYS A 88 12.48 -10.15 22.03
C LYS A 88 11.51 -9.21 21.33
N SER A 89 10.46 -8.91 22.11
CA SER A 89 10.11 -7.54 22.49
C SER A 89 11.35 -6.71 22.84
N ALA A 90 11.44 -5.51 22.30
CA ALA A 90 12.16 -4.39 22.92
C ALA A 90 11.56 -3.07 22.44
N ALA A 91 11.12 -2.29 23.43
CA ALA A 91 10.60 -0.95 23.29
C ALA A 91 11.62 0.00 22.62
N SER A 92 11.11 0.99 21.89
CA SER A 92 11.82 2.27 21.78
C SER A 92 10.80 3.40 21.96
N SER A 93 10.74 3.87 23.20
CA SER A 93 10.22 5.17 23.58
C SER A 93 11.11 6.25 22.96
N SER A 94 10.56 7.06 22.07
CA SER A 94 11.14 8.37 21.74
C SER A 94 10.21 9.44 22.29
N GLU A 95 10.61 10.01 23.42
CA GLU A 95 10.03 11.20 23.99
C GLU A 95 10.55 12.41 23.21
N CYS A 96 9.65 13.13 22.53
CA CYS A 96 9.96 14.43 21.96
C CYS A 96 9.28 15.50 22.81
N ARG A 97 10.02 16.06 23.77
CA ARG A 97 9.66 17.33 24.41
C ARG A 97 9.79 18.45 23.37
N SER A 98 8.76 19.27 23.23
CA SER A 98 8.90 20.59 22.63
C SER A 98 7.88 21.54 23.23
N GLN A 99 8.41 22.47 24.04
CA GLN A 99 7.76 23.69 24.46
C GLN A 99 7.64 24.63 23.24
N SER A 100 6.47 25.22 23.03
CA SER A 100 6.41 26.58 22.50
C SER A 100 5.09 27.23 22.90
N LYS A 101 5.22 28.29 23.71
CA LYS A 101 4.15 29.24 24.02
C LYS A 101 4.19 30.31 22.93
N MET A 102 3.07 30.56 22.26
CA MET A 102 2.83 31.82 21.56
C MET A 102 1.39 32.25 21.78
N THR A 103 1.23 33.35 22.50
CA THR A 103 -0.01 34.12 22.60
C THR A 103 -0.04 35.12 21.46
N CYS A 104 -1.10 35.08 20.63
CA CYS A 104 -1.43 36.16 19.71
C CYS A 104 -2.84 36.66 20.05
N SER A 105 -2.91 37.83 20.69
CA SER A 105 -4.15 38.59 20.84
C SER A 105 -4.30 39.55 19.66
N SER A 106 -5.38 39.45 18.90
CA SER A 106 -5.83 40.55 18.04
C SER A 106 -7.33 40.77 18.19
N LYS A 107 -7.69 42.06 18.21
CA LYS A 107 -8.96 42.63 18.64
C LYS A 107 -10.06 42.43 17.59
N ARG A 108 -11.30 42.48 18.09
CA ARG A 108 -12.55 42.07 17.43
C ARG A 108 -13.00 43.05 16.35
N ILE A 109 -13.60 42.52 15.28
CA ILE A 109 -14.54 43.22 14.40
C ILE A 109 -15.88 42.46 14.48
N PRO A 110 -16.99 43.05 14.97
CA PRO A 110 -18.29 42.39 14.95
C PRO A 110 -19.04 42.76 13.67
N ARG A 111 -19.34 41.78 12.82
CA ARG A 111 -20.31 41.97 11.72
C ARG A 111 -21.46 40.96 11.82
N ARG A 112 -22.63 41.57 12.06
CA ARG A 112 -24.04 41.20 11.86
C ARG A 112 -24.41 39.72 11.71
N THR A 113 -25.37 39.37 12.55
CA THR A 113 -26.01 38.08 12.81
C THR A 113 -26.93 37.62 11.67
N LEU A 114 -26.61 36.46 11.08
CA LEU A 114 -27.64 35.47 10.75
C LEU A 114 -27.74 34.54 11.97
N ARG A 115 -28.89 34.50 12.63
CA ARG A 115 -29.09 33.75 13.89
C ARG A 115 -29.01 32.24 13.63
N ALA A 116 -27.80 31.69 13.61
CA ALA A 116 -27.59 30.28 13.88
C ALA A 116 -28.00 30.03 15.34
N ARG A 117 -29.05 29.23 15.55
CA ARG A 117 -29.53 28.81 16.86
C ARG A 117 -28.33 28.39 17.73
N PRO A 118 -28.10 29.01 18.91
CA PRO A 118 -26.96 28.67 19.73
C PRO A 118 -27.13 27.24 20.25
N LYS A 119 -26.47 26.28 19.59
CA LYS A 119 -26.16 25.00 20.23
C LYS A 119 -25.32 25.34 21.45
N SER A 120 -25.79 24.98 22.64
CA SER A 120 -25.06 25.27 23.88
C SER A 120 -23.60 24.82 23.74
N LYS A 121 -22.66 25.55 24.34
CA LYS A 121 -21.22 25.20 24.30
C LYS A 121 -20.98 23.72 24.70
N ALA A 122 -21.84 23.17 25.56
CA ALA A 122 -21.86 21.75 25.93
C ALA A 122 -22.20 20.82 24.75
N THR A 123 -23.27 21.09 24.00
CA THR A 123 -23.65 20.29 22.82
C THR A 123 -22.59 20.34 21.71
N ALA A 124 -21.96 21.50 21.46
CA ALA A 124 -20.87 21.62 20.50
C ALA A 124 -19.61 20.84 20.94
N LYS A 125 -19.27 20.87 22.24
CA LYS A 125 -18.19 20.05 22.80
C LYS A 125 -18.48 18.56 22.67
N ALA A 126 -19.70 18.12 23.00
CA ALA A 126 -20.13 16.73 22.88
C ALA A 126 -20.05 16.24 21.43
N ALA A 127 -20.54 17.04 20.48
CA ALA A 127 -20.41 16.75 19.04
C ALA A 127 -18.94 16.63 18.61
N GLY A 128 -18.06 17.52 19.11
CA GLY A 128 -16.62 17.45 18.83
C GLY A 128 -15.96 16.19 19.41
N VAL A 129 -16.40 15.71 20.59
CA VAL A 129 -15.92 14.44 21.17
C VAL A 129 -16.35 13.27 20.30
N LEU A 130 -17.62 13.21 19.90
CA LEU A 130 -18.13 12.16 19.01
C LEU A 130 -17.39 12.16 17.66
N ALA A 131 -17.16 13.32 17.06
CA ALA A 131 -16.39 13.44 15.82
C ALA A 131 -14.97 12.88 15.99
N ARG A 132 -14.27 13.21 17.09
CA ARG A 132 -12.94 12.65 17.39
C ARG A 132 -12.96 11.13 17.57
N VAL A 133 -13.98 10.58 18.22
CA VAL A 133 -14.14 9.12 18.35
C VAL A 133 -14.33 8.47 17.00
N MET A 134 -15.17 9.04 16.12
CA MET A 134 -15.38 8.52 14.77
C MET A 134 -14.11 8.60 13.91
N VAL A 135 -13.39 9.71 13.97
CA VAL A 135 -12.10 9.88 13.27
C VAL A 135 -11.09 8.85 13.76
N ARG A 136 -10.94 8.64 15.07
CA ARG A 136 -10.04 7.62 15.63
C ARG A 136 -10.42 6.21 15.19
N LYS A 137 -11.71 5.88 15.12
CA LYS A 137 -12.18 4.57 14.62
C LYS A 137 -11.80 4.38 13.14
N ARG A 138 -12.05 5.38 12.30
CA ARG A 138 -11.68 5.34 10.86
C ARG A 138 -10.17 5.29 10.67
N ALA A 139 -9.42 6.08 11.43
CA ALA A 139 -7.96 6.05 11.41
C ALA A 139 -7.43 4.66 11.81
N ARG A 140 -8.00 4.02 12.84
CA ARG A 140 -7.64 2.64 13.20
C ARG A 140 -7.88 1.68 12.05
N ALA A 141 -9.04 1.73 11.39
CA ALA A 141 -9.31 0.90 10.22
C ALA A 141 -8.30 1.14 9.08
N LEU A 142 -7.94 2.41 8.82
CA LEU A 142 -6.92 2.75 7.82
C LEU A 142 -5.54 2.14 8.13
N ARG A 143 -5.15 2.08 9.41
CA ARG A 143 -3.85 1.51 9.83
C ARG A 143 -3.74 0.02 9.57
N GLU A 144 -4.87 -0.70 9.58
CA GLU A 144 -4.90 -2.14 9.33
C GLU A 144 -4.85 -2.46 7.84
N ILE A 145 -5.34 -1.56 6.97
CA ILE A 145 -5.37 -1.81 5.51
C ILE A 145 -4.14 -1.26 4.78
N VAL A 146 -3.49 -0.22 5.32
CA VAL A 146 -2.28 0.37 4.72
C VAL A 146 -1.07 -0.35 5.29
N PRO A 147 -0.24 -1.00 4.44
CA PRO A 147 0.99 -1.63 4.90
C PRO A 147 1.85 -0.63 5.68
N GLY A 148 2.37 -1.03 6.85
CA GLY A 148 3.16 -0.14 7.71
C GLY A 148 2.37 1.02 8.34
N GLY A 149 1.03 1.02 8.30
CA GLY A 149 0.18 2.04 8.91
C GLY A 149 0.12 1.99 10.44
N ARG A 150 0.51 0.87 11.06
CA ARG A 150 0.57 0.75 12.52
C ARG A 150 1.66 1.66 13.08
N GLY A 151 1.32 2.48 14.07
CA GLY A 151 2.27 3.39 14.73
C GLY A 151 2.59 4.69 13.99
N THR A 152 1.92 5.00 12.87
CA THR A 152 2.10 6.28 12.16
C THR A 152 1.28 7.41 12.80
N ASP A 153 1.62 8.68 12.58
CA ASP A 153 0.72 9.80 12.92
C ASP A 153 -0.45 9.88 11.91
N GLU A 154 -1.52 10.61 12.24
CA GLU A 154 -2.73 10.70 11.40
C GLU A 154 -2.46 11.41 10.06
N CYS A 155 -1.67 12.48 10.06
CA CYS A 155 -1.35 13.24 8.85
C CYS A 155 -0.55 12.40 7.86
N THR A 156 0.48 11.70 8.34
CA THR A 156 1.25 10.84 7.45
C THR A 156 0.47 9.59 7.06
N LEU A 157 -0.40 9.05 7.93
CA LEU A 157 -1.28 7.94 7.55
C LEU A 157 -2.11 8.30 6.33
N LEU A 158 -2.68 9.50 6.27
CA LEU A 158 -3.45 9.97 5.11
C LEU A 158 -2.58 10.10 3.86
N GLY A 159 -1.36 10.64 3.99
CA GLY A 159 -0.41 10.74 2.89
C GLY A 159 0.00 9.37 2.33
N GLU A 160 0.33 8.43 3.21
CA GLU A 160 0.66 7.03 2.86
C GLU A 160 -0.56 6.33 2.23
N THR A 161 -1.76 6.56 2.74
CA THR A 161 -3.01 6.00 2.20
C THR A 161 -3.26 6.48 0.78
N LEU A 162 -3.13 7.79 0.54
CA LEU A 162 -3.32 8.38 -0.79
C LEU A 162 -2.31 7.81 -1.79
N ASP A 163 -1.03 7.80 -1.42
CA ASP A 163 0.03 7.28 -2.26
C ASP A 163 -0.15 5.77 -2.56
N TYR A 164 -0.57 5.00 -1.56
CA TYR A 164 -0.86 3.57 -1.71
C TYR A 164 -2.07 3.33 -2.61
N ALA A 165 -3.16 4.11 -2.47
CA ALA A 165 -4.34 3.99 -3.33
C ALA A 165 -4.01 4.27 -4.81
N VAL A 166 -3.23 5.31 -5.10
CA VAL A 166 -2.76 5.60 -6.46
C VAL A 166 -1.88 4.46 -6.98
N SER A 167 -1.02 3.91 -6.11
CA SER A 167 -0.12 2.81 -6.47
C SER A 167 -0.89 1.52 -6.78
N LEU A 168 -1.90 1.17 -5.97
CA LEU A 168 -2.80 0.04 -6.22
C LEU A 168 -3.53 0.18 -7.56
N LYS A 169 -4.04 1.38 -7.89
CA LYS A 169 -4.67 1.62 -9.19
C LYS A 169 -3.70 1.35 -10.34
N ALA A 170 -2.47 1.85 -10.25
CA ALA A 170 -1.44 1.62 -11.26
C ALA A 170 -1.07 0.13 -11.39
N GLN A 171 -1.04 -0.61 -10.29
CA GLN A 171 -0.81 -2.06 -10.28
C GLN A 171 -1.94 -2.82 -11.00
N ILE A 172 -3.19 -2.50 -10.70
CA ILE A 172 -4.36 -3.11 -11.35
C ILE A 172 -4.32 -2.83 -12.86
N GLU A 173 -4.04 -1.60 -13.27
CA GLU A 173 -3.93 -1.24 -14.69
C GLU A 173 -2.82 -2.05 -15.40
N ALA A 174 -1.66 -2.23 -14.76
CA ALA A 174 -0.57 -3.03 -15.32
C ALA A 174 -0.95 -4.51 -15.46
N MET A 175 -1.63 -5.09 -14.47
CA MET A 175 -2.10 -6.48 -14.52
C MET A 175 -3.18 -6.68 -15.59
N GLN A 176 -4.12 -5.74 -15.73
CA GLN A 176 -5.12 -5.78 -16.78
C GLN A 176 -4.50 -5.68 -18.17
N LEU A 177 -3.45 -4.86 -18.33
CA LEU A 177 -2.72 -4.80 -19.59
C LEU A 177 -2.12 -6.16 -19.95
N LEU A 178 -1.46 -6.83 -19.00
CA LEU A 178 -0.94 -8.19 -19.21
C LEU A 178 -2.05 -9.16 -19.65
N LEU A 179 -3.18 -9.17 -18.95
CA LEU A 179 -4.30 -10.05 -19.30
C LEU A 179 -4.79 -9.81 -20.73
N ARG A 180 -4.98 -8.55 -21.13
CA ARG A 180 -5.39 -8.20 -22.50
C ARG A 180 -4.35 -8.66 -23.53
N THR A 181 -3.06 -8.49 -23.24
CA THR A 181 -2.00 -8.95 -24.16
C THR A 181 -1.91 -10.46 -24.28
N LEU A 182 -2.21 -11.20 -23.21
CA LEU A 182 -2.19 -12.67 -23.21
C LEU A 182 -3.45 -13.27 -23.84
N GLN A 183 -4.57 -12.57 -23.76
CA GLN A 183 -5.85 -12.97 -24.35
C GLN A 183 -6.01 -12.49 -25.80
N ALA A 184 -5.09 -11.66 -26.30
CA ALA A 184 -5.13 -11.21 -27.69
C ALA A 184 -5.03 -12.43 -28.63
N PRO A 185 -5.98 -12.60 -29.58
CA PRO A 185 -5.96 -13.75 -30.47
C PRO A 185 -4.65 -13.77 -31.24
N LYS A 186 -3.93 -14.89 -31.12
CA LYS A 186 -2.71 -15.19 -31.86
C LYS A 186 -3.09 -15.55 -33.29
N ASN A 187 -3.57 -14.59 -34.08
CA ASN A 187 -3.80 -14.80 -35.50
C ASN A 187 -2.47 -14.58 -36.23
N PRO A 188 -1.80 -15.63 -36.75
CA PRO A 188 -0.86 -15.42 -37.83
C PRO A 188 -1.67 -14.86 -39.00
N SER A 189 -1.22 -13.76 -39.57
CA SER A 189 -1.74 -13.23 -40.82
C SER A 189 -1.43 -14.23 -41.94
N GLY A 190 -2.24 -15.28 -42.04
CA GLY A 190 -2.38 -16.08 -43.24
C GLY A 190 -3.11 -15.23 -44.26
N LYS A 191 -2.36 -14.47 -45.06
CA LYS A 191 -2.83 -14.09 -46.38
C LYS A 191 -2.32 -15.15 -47.34
N SER A 192 -3.13 -16.20 -47.52
CA SER A 192 -3.19 -16.92 -48.78
C SER A 192 -3.58 -15.89 -49.85
N SER A 193 -2.62 -15.50 -50.70
CA SER A 193 -2.97 -14.81 -51.93
C SER A 193 -3.51 -15.86 -52.90
N PRO A 194 -4.70 -15.68 -53.47
CA PRO A 194 -5.10 -16.43 -54.64
C PRO A 194 -4.30 -15.86 -55.82
N TYR A 195 -3.68 -16.75 -56.59
CA TYR A 195 -3.44 -16.74 -58.03
C TYR A 195 -2.33 -17.75 -58.32
#